data_AF-A0A7V5QAW8-F1
#
_entry.id   AF-A0A7V5QAW8-F1
#
_cell.length_a   1.000
_cell.length_b   1.000
_cell.length_c   1.000
_cell.angle_alpha   90.00
_cell.angle_beta   90.00
_cell.angle_gamma   90.00
#
_symmetry.space_group_name_H-M   'P 1'
#
loop_
_entity.id
_entity.type
_entity.pdbx_description
1 polymer ?
#
loop_
_entity_poly.entity_id
_entity_poly.type
_entity_poly.pdbx_seq_one_letter_code
_entity_poly.pdbx_strand_id
1 'polypeptide(L)'
;MNEHRQELKKLEGILERCGADPRHWPQAERTALLAFIKSDERARALLHEARALANLLDAAPLARDTGRLKSGILDAIGNLPQEPAETTVIAFPKPALRAQNTAGRWGVAALLAASLLIGIWVGAAGFAETLVRAPLEVAGMDLGDQISPDYVGGISTDEELL
;
A
#
# COMPACT_ATOMS: atom_id res chain seq x y z
N MET A 1 10.32 -23.46 -19.38
CA MET A 1 9.19 -23.20 -18.45
C MET A 1 9.59 -23.15 -16.96
N ASN A 2 10.71 -23.76 -16.53
CA ASN A 2 11.12 -23.74 -15.11
C ASN A 2 11.79 -22.43 -14.68
N GLU A 3 12.47 -21.75 -15.60
CA GLU A 3 13.23 -20.52 -15.30
C GLU A 3 12.32 -19.36 -14.89
N HIS A 4 11.21 -19.12 -15.61
CA HIS A 4 10.20 -18.11 -15.24
C HIS A 4 9.65 -18.31 -13.82
N ARG A 5 9.46 -19.57 -13.39
CA ARG A 5 9.01 -19.88 -12.03
C ARG A 5 10.08 -19.57 -10.99
N GLN A 6 11.35 -19.82 -11.30
CA GLN A 6 12.47 -19.51 -10.42
C GLN A 6 12.67 -18.00 -10.29
N GLU A 7 12.56 -17.25 -11.39
CA GLU A 7 12.65 -15.78 -11.35
C GLU A 7 11.49 -15.15 -10.59
N LEU A 8 10.27 -15.67 -10.74
CA LEU A 8 9.13 -15.26 -9.92
C LEU A 8 9.37 -15.47 -8.43
N LYS A 9 9.88 -16.65 -8.03
CA LYS A 9 10.21 -16.93 -6.62
C LYS A 9 11.31 -16.01 -6.08
N LYS A 10 12.31 -15.68 -6.90
CA LYS A 10 13.34 -14.72 -6.52
C LYS A 10 12.76 -13.32 -6.34
N LEU A 11 11.91 -12.88 -7.25
CA LEU A 11 11.20 -11.60 -7.15
C LEU A 11 10.36 -11.53 -5.88
N GLU A 12 9.59 -12.58 -5.59
CA GLU A 12 8.78 -12.70 -4.37
C GLU A 12 9.65 -12.57 -3.11
N GLY A 13 10.74 -13.34 -3.01
CA GLY A 13 11.63 -13.26 -1.86
C GLY A 13 12.33 -11.89 -1.69
N ILE A 14 12.60 -11.19 -2.80
CA ILE A 14 13.15 -9.83 -2.75
C ILE A 14 12.09 -8.83 -2.33
N LEU A 15 10.85 -8.95 -2.80
CA LEU A 15 9.75 -8.09 -2.39
C LEU A 15 9.42 -8.25 -0.91
N GLU A 16 9.46 -9.48 -0.37
CA GLU A 16 9.28 -9.73 1.06
C GLU A 16 10.37 -9.08 1.92
N ARG A 17 11.63 -9.07 1.46
CA ARG A 17 12.77 -8.57 2.24
C ARG A 17 13.03 -7.07 2.05
N CYS A 18 12.91 -6.57 0.83
CA CYS A 18 13.31 -5.23 0.42
C CYS A 18 12.13 -4.32 0.06
N GLY A 19 10.92 -4.87 -0.07
CA GLY A 19 9.71 -4.13 -0.43
C GLY A 19 9.62 -3.77 -1.91
N ALA A 20 8.56 -3.02 -2.25
CA ALA A 20 8.20 -2.69 -3.63
C ALA A 20 9.06 -1.59 -4.28
N ASP A 21 9.97 -0.95 -3.54
CA ASP A 21 10.87 0.07 -4.09
C ASP A 21 12.15 -0.57 -4.66
N PRO A 22 12.38 -0.48 -5.98
CA PRO A 22 13.58 -1.04 -6.61
C PRO A 22 14.88 -0.45 -6.08
N ARG A 23 14.87 0.75 -5.47
CA ARG A 23 16.07 1.39 -4.91
C ARG A 23 16.65 0.62 -3.72
N HIS A 24 15.83 -0.15 -3.01
CA HIS A 24 16.26 -0.99 -1.90
C HIS A 24 16.74 -2.38 -2.34
N TRP A 25 16.57 -2.74 -3.62
CA TRP A 25 16.94 -4.07 -4.10
C TRP A 25 18.46 -4.20 -4.27
N PRO A 26 19.03 -5.41 -4.09
CA PRO A 26 20.44 -5.67 -4.35
C PRO A 26 20.84 -5.28 -5.78
N GLN A 27 21.94 -4.53 -5.91
CA GLN A 27 22.38 -3.97 -7.19
C GLN A 27 22.62 -5.04 -8.26
N ALA A 28 23.12 -6.23 -7.87
CA ALA A 28 23.42 -7.33 -8.76
C ALA A 28 22.18 -7.91 -9.46
N GLU A 29 21.02 -7.86 -8.81
CA GLU A 29 19.80 -8.54 -9.28
C GLU A 29 18.75 -7.55 -9.81
N ARG A 30 18.86 -6.27 -9.43
CA ARG A 30 17.91 -5.22 -9.81
C ARG A 30 17.68 -5.13 -11.32
N THR A 31 18.75 -5.11 -12.11
CA THR A 31 18.63 -4.96 -13.58
C THR A 31 17.94 -6.16 -14.22
N ALA A 32 18.27 -7.38 -13.78
CA ALA A 32 17.66 -8.60 -14.29
C ALA A 32 16.17 -8.69 -13.94
N LEU A 33 15.81 -8.40 -12.69
CA LEU A 33 14.40 -8.40 -12.25
C LEU A 33 13.58 -7.32 -12.94
N LEU A 34 14.13 -6.12 -13.14
CA LEU A 34 13.43 -5.05 -13.87
C LEU A 34 13.18 -5.43 -15.34
N ALA A 35 14.11 -6.16 -15.97
CA ALA A 35 13.90 -6.69 -17.32
C ALA A 35 12.82 -7.78 -17.31
N PHE A 36 12.84 -8.69 -16.34
CA PHE A 36 11.84 -9.75 -16.18
C PHE A 36 10.44 -9.20 -15.97
N ILE A 37 10.28 -8.20 -15.10
CA ILE A 37 9.01 -7.51 -14.84
C ILE A 37 8.46 -6.88 -16.12
N LYS A 38 9.29 -6.30 -16.98
CA LYS A 38 8.80 -5.75 -18.26
C LYS A 38 8.23 -6.84 -19.17
N SER A 39 8.82 -8.03 -19.17
CA SER A 39 8.41 -9.14 -20.03
C SER A 39 7.23 -9.97 -19.50
N ASP A 40 7.02 -10.02 -18.18
CA ASP A 40 6.08 -10.95 -17.54
C ASP A 40 4.92 -10.21 -16.85
N GLU A 41 3.69 -10.60 -17.17
CA GLU A 41 2.47 -10.00 -16.60
C GLU A 41 2.28 -10.35 -15.12
N ARG A 42 2.63 -11.58 -14.71
CA ARG A 42 2.50 -12.00 -13.31
C ARG A 42 3.48 -11.27 -12.41
N ALA A 43 4.71 -11.07 -12.89
CA ALA A 43 5.71 -10.28 -12.18
C ALA A 43 5.24 -8.82 -11.99
N ARG A 44 4.55 -8.23 -12.99
CA ARG A 44 3.95 -6.89 -12.87
C ARG A 44 2.81 -6.85 -11.87
N ALA A 45 1.92 -7.85 -11.89
CA ALA A 45 0.83 -7.95 -10.93
C ALA A 45 1.35 -8.03 -9.49
N LEU A 46 2.38 -8.85 -9.24
CA LEU A 46 2.99 -9.03 -7.92
C LEU A 46 3.63 -7.72 -7.42
N LEU A 47 4.34 -6.99 -8.28
CA LEU A 47 4.91 -5.68 -7.93
C LEU A 47 3.81 -4.64 -7.64
N HIS A 48 2.72 -4.66 -8.41
CA HIS A 48 1.59 -3.76 -8.23
C HIS A 48 0.92 -3.98 -6.87
N GLU A 49 0.68 -5.23 -6.50
CA GLU A 49 0.13 -5.61 -5.19
C GLU A 49 1.04 -5.14 -4.05
N ALA A 50 2.35 -5.43 -4.14
CA ALA A 50 3.31 -5.00 -3.14
C ALA A 50 3.36 -3.46 -2.99
N ARG A 51 3.21 -2.72 -4.09
CA ARG A 51 3.15 -1.25 -4.08
C ARG A 51 1.84 -0.74 -3.50
N ALA A 52 0.71 -1.38 -3.80
CA ALA A 52 -0.57 -1.03 -3.21
C ALA A 52 -0.56 -1.20 -1.68
N LEU A 53 0.04 -2.29 -1.19
CA LEU A 53 0.25 -2.51 0.24
C LEU A 53 1.16 -1.43 0.85
N ALA A 54 2.28 -1.10 0.22
CA ALA A 54 3.18 -0.05 0.69
C ALA A 54 2.46 1.31 0.78
N ASN A 55 1.68 1.68 -0.23
CA ASN A 55 0.91 2.92 -0.22
C ASN A 55 -0.15 2.95 0.90
N LEU A 56 -0.79 1.81 1.18
CA LEU A 56 -1.75 1.70 2.27
C LEU A 56 -1.07 1.90 3.64
N LEU A 57 0.13 1.34 3.81
CA LEU A 57 0.91 1.51 5.04
C LEU A 57 1.43 2.94 5.19
N ASP A 58 1.88 3.58 4.10
CA ASP A 58 2.33 4.97 4.12
C ASP A 58 1.19 5.96 4.33
N ALA A 59 -0.04 5.61 3.96
CA ALA A 59 -1.24 6.41 4.22
C ALA A 59 -1.66 6.41 5.70
N ALA A 60 -1.04 5.58 6.55
CA ALA A 60 -1.30 5.61 7.97
C ALA A 60 -0.93 6.99 8.56
N PRO A 61 -1.75 7.57 9.44
CA PRO A 61 -1.45 8.86 10.04
C PRO A 61 -0.16 8.76 10.87
N LEU A 62 0.92 9.37 10.38
CA LEU A 62 2.14 9.50 11.17
C LEU A 62 1.84 10.40 12.37
N ALA A 63 2.17 9.90 13.57
CA ALA A 63 2.16 10.73 14.76
C ALA A 63 3.03 11.97 14.52
N ARG A 64 2.49 13.15 14.83
CA ARG A 64 3.17 14.43 14.63
C ARG A 64 4.51 14.38 15.36
N ASP A 65 5.60 14.63 14.64
CA ASP A 65 6.95 14.68 15.21
C ASP A 65 6.96 15.78 16.29
N THR A 66 6.94 15.34 17.55
CA THR A 66 7.19 16.25 18.66
C THR A 66 8.71 16.38 18.70
N GLY A 67 9.25 17.57 18.44
CA GLY A 67 10.71 17.81 18.38
C GLY A 67 11.51 17.31 19.59
N ARG A 68 10.83 16.89 20.66
CA ARG A 68 11.33 16.09 21.78
C ARG A 68 11.97 14.75 21.36
N LEU A 69 11.42 14.06 20.36
CA LEU A 69 12.01 12.80 19.86
C LEU A 69 13.32 13.10 19.13
N LYS A 70 13.32 14.11 18.26
CA LYS A 70 14.52 14.59 17.57
C LYS A 70 15.59 15.05 18.56
N SER A 71 15.23 15.83 19.58
CA SER A 71 16.19 16.27 20.60
C SER A 71 16.69 15.10 21.45
N GLY A 72 15.81 14.15 21.82
CA GLY A 72 16.23 12.94 22.54
C GLY A 72 17.19 12.06 21.75
N ILE A 73 17.02 11.95 20.43
CA ILE A 73 17.96 11.24 19.55
C ILE A 73 19.29 12.00 19.46
N LEU A 74 19.27 13.32 19.29
CA LEU A 74 20.47 14.14 19.22
C LEU A 74 21.25 14.14 20.54
N ASP A 75 20.56 14.19 21.68
CA ASP A 75 21.16 14.09 23.01
C ASP A 75 21.73 12.68 23.23
N ALA A 76 21.06 11.63 22.77
CA ALA A 76 21.59 10.27 22.84
C ALA A 76 22.88 10.14 22.02
N ILE A 77 22.93 10.70 20.81
CA ILE A 77 24.13 10.72 19.96
C ILE A 77 25.25 11.55 20.60
N GLY A 78 24.93 12.72 21.18
CA GLY A 78 25.90 13.58 21.86
C GLY A 78 26.48 12.98 23.14
N ASN A 79 25.73 12.11 23.81
CA ASN A 79 26.16 11.40 25.01
C ASN A 79 26.75 10.01 24.74
N LEU A 80 26.94 9.60 23.48
CA LEU A 80 27.69 8.39 23.18
C LEU A 80 29.15 8.59 23.64
N PRO A 81 29.67 7.74 24.54
CA PRO A 81 31.09 7.77 24.88
C PRO A 81 31.90 7.59 23.60
N GLN A 82 32.68 8.59 23.23
CA GLN A 82 33.66 8.51 22.14
C GLN A 82 34.88 7.73 22.67
N GLU A 83 34.72 6.43 22.90
CA GLU A 83 35.88 5.57 23.14
C GLU A 83 36.60 5.33 21.80
N PRO A 84 37.95 5.47 21.76
CA PRO A 84 38.72 5.09 20.59
C PRO A 84 38.47 3.62 20.28
N ALA A 85 38.32 3.32 18.99
CA ALA A 85 38.00 2.01 18.44
C ALA A 85 39.06 0.95 18.76
N GLU A 86 39.11 0.47 20.00
CA GLU A 86 39.51 -0.88 20.30
C GLU A 86 38.23 -1.73 20.20
N THR A 87 38.30 -2.80 19.42
CA THR A 87 37.20 -3.76 19.22
C THR A 87 36.90 -4.50 20.52
N THR A 88 36.30 -3.80 21.48
CA THR A 88 35.64 -4.40 22.62
C THR A 88 34.24 -4.74 22.15
N VAL A 89 34.03 -6.02 21.87
CA VAL A 89 32.71 -6.58 21.59
C VAL A 89 31.85 -6.31 22.82
N ILE A 90 31.02 -5.27 22.75
CA ILE A 90 30.01 -4.99 23.75
C ILE A 90 29.01 -6.15 23.67
N ALA A 91 29.12 -7.10 24.59
CA ALA A 91 28.14 -8.15 24.73
C ALA A 91 26.82 -7.51 25.14
N PHE A 92 25.90 -7.34 24.19
CA PHE A 92 24.54 -6.93 24.49
C PHE A 92 23.96 -7.94 25.50
N PRO A 93 23.58 -7.52 26.72
CA PRO A 93 22.89 -8.42 27.63
C PRO A 93 21.60 -8.85 26.93
N LYS A 94 21.48 -10.15 26.66
CA LYS A 94 20.25 -10.73 26.12
C LYS A 94 19.11 -10.26 27.02
N PRO A 95 18.12 -9.49 26.52
CA PRO A 95 16.97 -9.17 27.33
C PRO A 95 16.35 -10.51 27.73
N ALA A 96 16.26 -10.76 29.04
CA ALA A 96 15.50 -11.88 29.55
C ALA A 96 14.08 -11.66 29.05
N LEU A 97 13.73 -12.37 27.97
CA LEU A 97 12.37 -12.45 27.46
C LEU A 97 11.55 -13.09 28.57
N ARG A 98 11.03 -12.23 29.46
CA ARG A 98 9.92 -12.57 30.33
C ARG A 98 8.87 -13.14 29.39
N ALA A 99 8.61 -14.43 29.51
CA ALA A 99 7.56 -15.11 28.77
C ALA A 99 6.24 -14.42 29.10
N GLN A 100 5.89 -13.41 28.30
CA GLN A 100 4.62 -12.74 28.39
C GLN A 100 3.61 -13.75 27.87
N ASN A 101 2.79 -14.22 28.80
CA ASN A 101 1.77 -15.23 28.59
C ASN A 101 0.90 -14.84 27.37
N THR A 102 1.15 -15.47 26.22
CA THR A 102 0.50 -15.18 24.93
C THR A 102 -0.96 -15.64 24.90
N ALA A 103 -1.40 -16.39 25.91
CA ALA A 103 -2.75 -16.93 26.01
C ALA A 103 -3.85 -15.84 26.05
N GLY A 104 -3.55 -14.63 26.56
CA GLY A 104 -4.52 -13.51 26.59
C GLY A 104 -4.59 -12.66 25.31
N ARG A 105 -3.60 -12.78 24.40
CA ARG A 105 -3.48 -11.92 23.21
C ARG A 105 -4.23 -12.45 21.98
N TRP A 106 -4.59 -13.73 21.97
CA TRP A 106 -5.34 -14.34 20.86
C TRP A 106 -6.78 -13.83 20.79
N GLY A 107 -7.40 -13.50 21.92
CA GLY A 107 -8.73 -12.88 21.93
C GLY A 107 -8.76 -11.50 21.30
N VAL A 108 -7.75 -10.66 21.60
CA VAL A 108 -7.61 -9.32 21.01
C VAL A 108 -7.26 -9.39 19.52
N ALA A 109 -6.39 -10.33 19.15
CA ALA A 109 -6.06 -10.57 17.74
C ALA A 109 -7.27 -11.05 16.94
N ALA A 110 -8.11 -11.92 17.50
CA ALA A 110 -9.35 -12.37 16.87
C ALA A 110 -10.37 -11.24 16.73
N LEU A 111 -10.49 -10.35 17.74
CA LEU A 111 -11.37 -9.18 17.65
C LEU A 111 -10.92 -8.19 16.57
N LEU A 112 -9.62 -7.97 16.43
CA LEU A 112 -9.06 -7.15 15.35
C LEU A 112 -9.29 -7.77 13.97
N ALA A 113 -9.08 -9.08 13.85
CA ALA A 113 -9.36 -9.80 12.60
C ALA A 113 -10.85 -9.75 12.24
N ALA A 114 -11.75 -9.92 13.21
CA ALA A 114 -13.19 -9.83 12.98
C ALA A 114 -13.62 -8.43 12.54
N SER A 115 -13.10 -7.37 13.19
CA SER A 115 -13.31 -5.98 12.78
C SER A 115 -12.85 -5.72 11.34
N LEU A 116 -11.67 -6.23 10.97
CA LEU A 116 -11.14 -6.10 9.61
C LEU A 116 -12.00 -6.83 8.57
N LEU A 117 -12.44 -8.06 8.87
CA LEU A 117 -13.30 -8.84 7.98
C LEU A 117 -14.64 -8.17 7.74
N ILE A 118 -15.23 -7.53 8.77
CA ILE A 118 -16.47 -6.76 8.63
C ILE A 118 -16.24 -5.56 7.71
N GLY A 119 -15.14 -4.83 7.88
CA GLY A 119 -14.78 -3.70 7.02
C GLY A 119 -14.56 -4.11 5.55
N ILE A 120 -13.85 -5.22 5.31
CA ILE A 120 -13.62 -5.78 3.96
C ILE A 120 -14.94 -6.22 3.33
N TRP A 121 -15.81 -6.89 4.08
CA TRP A 121 -17.09 -7.38 3.55
C TRP A 121 -18.02 -6.21 3.16
N VAL A 122 -18.09 -5.16 3.98
CA VAL A 122 -18.87 -3.94 3.66
C VAL A 122 -18.28 -3.19 2.46
N GLY A 123 -16.96 -3.11 2.34
CA GLY A 123 -16.30 -2.52 1.17
C GLY A 123 -16.53 -3.33 -0.12
N ALA A 124 -16.43 -4.67 -0.04
CA ALA A 124 -16.66 -5.58 -1.16
C ALA A 124 -18.13 -5.67 -1.58
N ALA A 125 -19.08 -5.43 -0.66
CA ALA A 125 -20.51 -5.36 -0.94
C ALA A 125 -20.92 -4.13 -1.79
N GLY A 126 -19.98 -3.28 -2.21
CA GLY A 126 -20.22 -2.25 -3.22
C GLY A 126 -20.77 -0.92 -2.70
N PHE A 127 -20.76 -0.67 -1.38
CA PHE A 127 -21.12 0.66 -0.83
C PHE A 127 -20.17 1.79 -1.29
N ALA A 128 -19.02 1.44 -1.87
CA ALA A 128 -18.11 2.39 -2.51
C ALA A 128 -18.70 3.03 -3.77
N GLU A 129 -19.52 2.33 -4.56
CA GLU A 129 -20.19 2.91 -5.74
C GLU A 129 -21.19 4.02 -5.32
N THR A 130 -21.89 3.83 -4.20
CA THR A 130 -22.88 4.79 -3.68
C THR A 130 -22.24 5.99 -2.99
N LEU A 131 -21.10 5.79 -2.31
CA LEU A 131 -20.39 6.84 -1.58
C LEU A 131 -19.37 7.63 -2.42
N VAL A 132 -18.96 7.14 -3.60
CA VAL A 132 -18.14 7.94 -4.53
C VAL A 132 -19.03 8.93 -5.31
N ARG A 133 -20.32 8.64 -5.53
CA ARG A 133 -21.25 9.56 -6.21
C ARG A 133 -21.76 10.69 -5.31
N ALA A 134 -22.04 10.44 -4.04
CA ALA A 134 -22.63 11.43 -3.12
C ALA A 134 -21.76 12.69 -2.84
N PRO A 135 -20.42 12.62 -2.65
CA PRO A 135 -19.61 13.80 -2.39
C PRO A 135 -19.20 14.55 -3.66
N LEU A 136 -19.32 13.94 -4.85
CA LEU A 136 -19.07 14.61 -6.13
C LEU A 136 -20.24 15.49 -6.57
N GLU A 137 -21.46 15.19 -6.13
CA GLU A 137 -22.67 15.98 -6.42
C GLU A 137 -22.74 17.27 -5.57
N VAL A 138 -22.18 17.27 -4.36
CA VAL A 138 -22.10 18.47 -3.50
C VAL A 138 -20.98 19.43 -3.93
N ALA A 139 -20.06 18.98 -4.80
CA ALA A 139 -18.96 19.79 -5.34
C ALA A 139 -19.13 20.19 -6.82
N GLY A 140 -20.17 19.68 -7.51
CA GLY A 140 -20.47 19.96 -8.91
C GLY A 140 -21.41 21.14 -9.07
N MET A 141 -20.81 22.31 -9.28
CA MET A 141 -21.49 23.51 -9.78
C MET A 141 -22.44 23.21 -10.95
N ASP A 142 -23.60 23.85 -10.86
CA ASP A 142 -24.50 24.24 -11.94
C ASP A 142 -23.77 24.46 -13.28
N LEU A 143 -23.87 23.49 -14.18
CA LEU A 143 -23.42 23.64 -15.57
C LEU A 143 -24.28 22.75 -16.47
N GLY A 144 -25.43 23.28 -16.86
CA GLY A 144 -26.08 22.92 -18.11
C GLY A 144 -27.40 22.17 -18.00
N ASP A 145 -28.41 22.77 -17.37
CA ASP A 145 -29.82 22.48 -17.70
C ASP A 145 -30.46 23.66 -18.43
N GLN A 146 -30.00 23.89 -19.66
CA GLN A 146 -30.77 24.62 -20.66
C GLN A 146 -30.61 23.93 -22.01
N ILE A 147 -31.07 22.67 -22.09
CA ILE A 147 -31.47 22.08 -23.36
C ILE A 147 -32.99 21.99 -23.32
N SER A 148 -33.63 23.04 -23.84
CA SER A 148 -35.05 23.00 -24.19
C SER A 148 -35.30 21.85 -25.19
N PRO A 149 -36.30 20.99 -24.97
CA PRO A 149 -36.58 19.86 -25.87
C PRO A 149 -37.34 20.25 -27.16
N ASP A 150 -37.47 21.54 -27.47
CA ASP A 150 -38.45 22.01 -28.47
C ASP A 150 -37.87 22.33 -29.86
N TYR A 151 -36.68 21.83 -30.20
CA TYR A 151 -36.11 22.05 -31.53
C TYR A 151 -35.35 20.84 -32.08
N VAL A 152 -36.09 19.90 -32.66
CA VAL A 152 -35.60 19.13 -33.83
C VAL A 152 -36.71 19.10 -34.86
N GLY A 153 -36.67 20.08 -35.76
CA GLY A 153 -37.34 20.00 -37.04
C GLY A 153 -36.58 19.06 -37.99
N GLY A 154 -37.35 18.34 -38.81
CA GLY A 154 -36.98 18.01 -40.18
C GLY A 154 -36.03 16.83 -40.38
N ILE A 155 -36.58 15.63 -40.44
CA ILE A 155 -36.15 14.64 -41.44
C ILE A 155 -37.39 14.01 -42.06
N SER A 156 -37.64 14.41 -43.31
CA SER A 156 -38.53 13.72 -44.23
C SER A 156 -37.94 12.36 -44.53
N THR A 157 -38.72 11.31 -44.29
CA THR A 157 -38.63 10.08 -45.08
C THR A 157 -40.06 9.66 -45.34
N ASP A 158 -40.44 9.84 -46.59
CA ASP A 158 -41.57 9.21 -47.26
C ASP A 158 -41.51 7.68 -47.12
N GLU A 159 -42.55 7.01 -47.60
CA GLU A 159 -42.71 5.55 -47.72
C GLU A 159 -43.47 4.85 -46.57
N GLU A 160 -44.80 4.82 -46.67
CA GLU A 160 -45.53 3.54 -46.85
C GLU A 160 -46.95 3.83 -47.38
N LEU A 161 -47.09 3.65 -48.70
CA LEU A 161 -48.35 3.33 -49.38
C LEU A 161 -48.40 1.81 -49.52
N LEU A 162 -49.33 1.14 -48.82
CA LEU A 162 -50.30 0.17 -49.36
C LEU A 162 -51.08 -0.52 -48.24
#